data_AF-A0AB33V851-F1
#
_entry.id   AF-A0AB33V851-F1
#
_cell.length_a   1.000
_cell.length_b   1.000
_cell.length_c   1.000
_cell.angle_alpha   90.00
_cell.angle_beta   90.00
_cell.angle_gamma   90.00
#
_symmetry.space_group_name_H-M   'P 1'
#
loop_
_entity.id
_entity.type
_entity.pdbx_description
1 polymer ?
#
loop_
_entity_poly.entity_id
_entity_poly.type
_entity_poly.pdbx_seq_one_letter_code
_entity_poly.pdbx_strand_id
1 'polypeptide(L)'
;MESGQYRRGKRAQPPGGEQTGPNPTDRGKLGSKRHLVVDARGVPLAITVTGANRHDSIAFESTLDAIPAIRGLDGRPRKRPDKLHADKAYDCRRCRQYLKRHGIRARIARKGIESRERLGRYRWVVERTHAWFAGFGKIRVRFERRLDIHCALLSLAASIICARFVDDLC
;
A
#
# COMPACT_ATOMS: atom_id res chain seq x y z
N MET A 1 -32.40 -25.80 -31.16
CA MET A 1 -31.74 -24.53 -30.79
C MET A 1 -31.98 -24.30 -29.31
N GLU A 2 -31.02 -24.62 -28.44
CA GLU A 2 -31.06 -24.18 -27.05
C GLU A 2 -29.71 -23.55 -26.71
N SER A 3 -29.73 -22.24 -26.55
CA SER A 3 -28.61 -21.41 -26.16
C SER A 3 -28.34 -21.60 -24.67
N GLY A 4 -27.46 -22.54 -24.34
CA GLY A 4 -26.93 -22.74 -23.00
C GLY A 4 -26.23 -21.47 -22.50
N GLN A 5 -26.89 -20.74 -21.59
CA GLN A 5 -26.31 -19.60 -20.90
C GLN A 5 -25.12 -20.05 -20.06
N TYR A 6 -23.91 -19.68 -20.49
CA TYR A 6 -22.68 -19.82 -19.71
C TYR A 6 -22.80 -18.99 -18.42
N ARG A 7 -23.24 -19.62 -17.32
CA ARG A 7 -23.15 -19.03 -15.99
C ARG A 7 -21.67 -18.79 -15.68
N ARG A 8 -21.23 -17.53 -15.74
CA ARG A 8 -19.93 -17.09 -15.20
C ARG A 8 -19.75 -17.72 -13.81
N GLY A 9 -18.83 -18.68 -13.70
CA GLY A 9 -18.57 -19.39 -12.45
C GLY A 9 -18.38 -18.41 -11.30
N LYS A 10 -18.96 -18.74 -10.12
CA LYS A 10 -18.73 -17.99 -8.90
C LYS A 10 -17.22 -17.86 -8.69
N ARG A 11 -16.66 -16.66 -8.83
CA ARG A 11 -15.25 -16.42 -8.48
C ARG A 11 -15.06 -16.89 -7.03
N ALA A 12 -14.09 -17.77 -6.81
CA ALA A 12 -13.73 -18.26 -5.49
C ALA A 12 -13.58 -17.07 -4.54
N GLN A 13 -14.25 -17.11 -3.39
CA GLN A 13 -14.13 -16.06 -2.39
C GLN A 13 -12.87 -16.31 -1.56
N PRO A 14 -12.08 -15.27 -1.25
CA PRO A 14 -10.99 -15.38 -0.30
C PRO A 14 -11.48 -16.02 1.01
N PRO A 15 -10.74 -16.97 1.60
CA PRO A 15 -11.22 -17.80 2.70
C PRO A 15 -11.30 -17.07 4.07
N GLY A 16 -11.40 -15.74 4.08
CA GLY A 16 -11.34 -14.91 5.28
C GLY A 16 -9.99 -15.01 6.00
N GLY A 17 -9.98 -14.67 7.29
CA GLY A 17 -8.80 -14.71 8.16
C GLY A 17 -8.43 -13.36 8.78
N GLU A 18 -7.29 -13.30 9.47
CA GLU A 18 -6.82 -12.08 10.12
C GLU A 18 -6.62 -10.94 9.11
N GLN A 19 -6.99 -9.72 9.51
CA GLN A 19 -6.94 -8.53 8.64
C GLN A 19 -7.68 -8.74 7.30
N THR A 20 -8.79 -9.48 7.32
CA THR A 20 -9.77 -9.51 6.23
C THR A 20 -11.07 -8.83 6.69
N GLY A 21 -11.79 -8.24 5.75
CA GLY A 21 -13.08 -7.62 6.04
C GLY A 21 -13.88 -7.36 4.77
N PRO A 22 -15.21 -7.13 4.89
CA PRO A 22 -16.07 -6.92 3.73
C PRO A 22 -15.68 -5.64 3.00
N ASN A 23 -15.42 -5.73 1.71
CA ASN A 23 -15.08 -4.55 0.92
C ASN A 23 -16.34 -3.74 0.58
N PRO A 24 -16.47 -2.49 1.05
CA PRO A 24 -17.65 -1.65 0.78
C PRO A 24 -17.87 -1.36 -0.71
N THR A 25 -16.82 -1.46 -1.54
CA THR A 25 -16.90 -1.17 -2.98
C THR A 25 -17.00 -2.43 -3.86
N ASP A 26 -16.88 -3.62 -3.29
CA ASP A 26 -16.97 -4.90 -4.03
C ASP A 26 -18.04 -5.82 -3.42
N ARG A 27 -19.25 -5.29 -3.22
CA ARG A 27 -20.44 -6.04 -2.76
C ARG A 27 -20.19 -6.83 -1.46
N GLY A 28 -19.34 -6.32 -0.58
CA GLY A 28 -19.01 -6.98 0.69
C GLY A 28 -18.09 -8.20 0.57
N LYS A 29 -17.49 -8.47 -0.59
CA LYS A 29 -16.50 -9.56 -0.70
C LYS A 29 -15.38 -9.35 0.32
N LEU A 30 -14.98 -10.44 0.99
CA LEU A 30 -13.89 -10.41 1.94
C LEU A 30 -12.57 -10.10 1.22
N GLY A 31 -11.81 -9.17 1.79
CA GLY A 31 -10.50 -8.83 1.26
C GLY A 31 -9.63 -8.10 2.27
N SER A 32 -8.41 -7.80 1.82
CA SER A 32 -7.43 -7.00 2.55
C SER A 32 -6.96 -5.85 1.68
N LYS A 33 -6.55 -4.77 2.35
CA LYS A 33 -5.85 -3.64 1.76
C LYS A 33 -4.39 -3.71 2.14
N ARG A 34 -3.52 -3.35 1.19
CA ARG A 34 -2.09 -3.17 1.43
C ARG A 34 -1.81 -1.68 1.44
N HIS A 35 -1.09 -1.26 2.46
CA HIS A 35 -0.61 0.10 2.59
C HIS A 35 0.88 0.07 2.33
N LEU A 36 1.32 0.90 1.40
CA LEU A 36 2.68 0.87 0.87
C LEU A 36 3.30 2.26 1.03
N VAL A 37 4.52 2.30 1.58
CA VAL A 37 5.38 3.49 1.52
C VAL A 37 6.52 3.17 0.55
N VAL A 38 6.77 4.08 -0.39
CA VAL A 38 7.85 3.97 -1.38
C VAL A 38 8.71 5.23 -1.37
N ASP A 39 9.95 5.10 -1.84
CA ASP A 39 10.79 6.25 -2.17
C ASP A 39 10.34 6.93 -3.48
N ALA A 40 11.08 7.96 -3.92
CA ALA A 40 10.76 8.70 -5.15
C ALA A 40 10.89 7.86 -6.44
N ARG A 41 11.66 6.77 -6.42
CA ARG A 41 11.84 5.86 -7.57
C ARG A 41 10.80 4.73 -7.57
N GLY A 42 10.16 4.48 -6.44
CA GLY A 42 9.17 3.42 -6.25
C GLY A 42 9.72 2.21 -5.49
N VAL A 43 10.89 2.33 -4.86
CA VAL A 43 11.47 1.29 -4.00
C VAL A 43 10.58 1.14 -2.76
N PRO A 44 10.02 -0.07 -2.50
CA PRO A 44 9.24 -0.33 -1.29
C PRO A 44 10.06 -0.11 -0.02
N LEU A 45 9.58 0.75 0.88
CA LEU A 45 10.20 1.01 2.19
C LEU A 45 9.45 0.32 3.34
N ALA A 46 8.12 0.27 3.27
CA ALA A 46 7.29 -0.40 4.27
C ALA A 46 5.98 -0.89 3.65
N ILE A 47 5.49 -2.03 4.14
CA ILE A 47 4.22 -2.64 3.72
C ILE A 47 3.46 -3.06 4.96
N THR A 48 2.21 -2.62 5.10
CA THR A 48 1.29 -3.13 6.12
C THR A 48 -0.02 -3.59 5.49
N VAL A 49 -0.79 -4.39 6.22
CA VAL A 49 -2.03 -4.99 5.72
C VAL A 49 -3.16 -4.76 6.71
N THR A 50 -4.31 -4.34 6.21
CA THR A 50 -5.55 -4.25 6.99
C THR A 50 -6.71 -4.95 6.30
N GLY A 51 -7.80 -5.20 7.03
CA GLY A 51 -9.08 -5.59 6.42
C GLY A 51 -9.57 -4.55 5.40
N ALA A 52 -10.27 -5.00 4.35
CA ALA A 52 -10.75 -4.11 3.28
C ALA A 52 -11.81 -3.10 3.72
N ASN A 53 -12.49 -3.36 4.84
CA ASN A 53 -13.44 -2.43 5.45
C ASN A 53 -12.77 -1.28 6.23
N ARG A 54 -11.47 -1.34 6.49
CA ARG A 54 -10.77 -0.29 7.22
C ARG A 54 -10.49 0.92 6.33
N HIS A 55 -10.68 2.11 6.88
CA HIS A 55 -10.33 3.35 6.20
C HIS A 55 -8.80 3.51 6.16
N ASP A 56 -8.27 3.95 5.03
CA ASP A 56 -6.82 3.90 4.79
C ASP A 56 -6.03 4.78 5.77
N SER A 57 -6.64 5.88 6.24
CA SER A 57 -6.03 6.74 7.27
C SER A 57 -5.72 6.00 8.57
N ILE A 58 -6.39 4.90 8.89
CA ILE A 58 -6.15 4.07 10.08
C ILE A 58 -4.75 3.43 10.03
N ALA A 59 -4.31 2.98 8.87
CA ALA A 59 -3.01 2.33 8.71
C ALA A 59 -1.85 3.32 8.53
N PHE A 60 -2.14 4.62 8.41
CA PHE A 60 -1.16 5.62 8.03
C PHE A 60 0.06 5.67 8.97
N GLU A 61 -0.20 5.78 10.27
CA GLU A 61 0.84 5.93 11.30
C GLU A 61 1.65 4.64 11.43
N SER A 62 0.95 3.50 11.56
CA SER A 62 1.59 2.19 11.65
C SER A 62 2.46 1.86 10.42
N THR A 63 2.05 2.30 9.22
CA THR A 63 2.85 2.08 8.00
C THR A 63 4.09 2.95 7.96
N LEU A 64 4.01 4.20 8.42
CA LEU A 64 5.18 5.08 8.52
C LEU A 64 6.14 4.65 9.64
N ASP A 65 5.63 4.10 10.74
CA ASP A 65 6.44 3.56 11.84
C ASP A 65 7.20 2.28 11.46
N ALA A 66 6.64 1.52 10.52
CA ALA A 66 7.21 0.30 9.97
C ALA A 66 8.39 0.54 9.02
N ILE A 67 8.65 1.79 8.59
CA ILE A 67 9.84 2.11 7.80
C ILE A 67 11.09 1.73 8.61
N PRO A 68 11.96 0.83 8.12
CA PRO A 68 13.16 0.44 8.83
C PRO A 68 14.14 1.61 8.90
N ALA A 69 15.12 1.53 9.81
CA ALA A 69 16.23 2.47 9.79
C ALA A 69 17.15 2.12 8.61
N ILE A 70 17.15 2.96 7.58
CA ILE A 70 17.90 2.74 6.34
C ILE A 70 19.31 3.31 6.54
N ARG A 71 20.30 2.44 6.41
CA ARG A 71 21.72 2.83 6.40
C ARG A 71 22.07 3.43 5.05
N GLY A 72 22.98 4.38 5.04
CA GLY A 72 23.43 5.06 3.83
C GLY A 72 24.71 5.81 4.14
N LEU A 73 24.63 7.14 4.09
CA LEU A 73 25.73 8.05 4.42
C LEU A 73 26.13 7.97 5.90
N ASP A 74 27.32 8.50 6.21
CA ASP A 74 27.85 8.58 7.57
C ASP A 74 26.87 9.24 8.54
N GLY A 75 26.75 8.65 9.73
CA GLY A 75 25.88 9.11 10.80
C GLY A 75 24.71 8.17 11.10
N ARG A 76 23.71 8.70 11.82
CA ARG A 76 22.57 7.89 12.29
C ARG A 76 21.70 7.44 11.12
N PRO A 77 21.42 6.13 10.97
CA PRO A 77 20.56 5.62 9.90
C PRO A 77 19.21 6.35 9.87
N ARG A 78 18.81 6.78 8.67
CA ARG A 78 17.57 7.55 8.49
C ARG A 78 16.37 6.63 8.60
N LYS A 79 15.41 6.97 9.45
CA LYS A 79 14.13 6.24 9.57
C LYS A 79 12.95 6.99 8.94
N ARG A 80 13.04 8.32 8.80
CA ARG A 80 11.90 9.17 8.39
C ARG A 80 12.22 10.01 7.15
N PRO A 81 11.24 10.21 6.25
CA PRO A 81 11.40 11.07 5.09
C PRO A 81 11.27 12.55 5.47
N ASP A 82 11.91 13.44 4.70
CA ASP A 82 11.80 14.90 4.92
C ASP A 82 10.42 15.44 4.53
N LYS A 83 9.78 14.79 3.55
CA LYS A 83 8.44 15.11 3.08
C LYS A 83 7.69 13.83 2.70
N LEU A 84 6.38 13.83 2.91
CA LEU A 84 5.52 12.70 2.53
C LEU A 84 4.40 13.18 1.61
N HIS A 85 4.34 12.58 0.42
CA HIS A 85 3.20 12.71 -0.48
C HIS A 85 2.18 11.63 -0.16
N ALA A 86 0.91 12.01 -0.01
CA ALA A 86 -0.18 11.07 0.20
C ALA A 86 -1.46 11.56 -0.48
N ASP A 87 -2.39 10.64 -0.71
CA ASP A 87 -3.70 10.97 -1.29
C ASP A 87 -4.45 11.99 -0.43
N LYS A 88 -5.30 12.79 -1.08
CA LYS A 88 -6.23 13.73 -0.44
C LYS A 88 -7.09 13.06 0.64
N ALA A 89 -7.39 11.77 0.52
CA ALA A 89 -8.12 11.01 1.55
C ALA A 89 -7.43 11.02 2.93
N TYR A 90 -6.09 11.16 2.97
CA TYR A 90 -5.30 11.25 4.20
C TYR A 90 -5.33 12.64 4.85
N ASP A 91 -5.98 13.63 4.24
CA ASP A 91 -6.19 14.93 4.86
C ASP A 91 -7.16 14.81 6.04
N CYS A 92 -6.59 14.59 7.22
CA CYS A 92 -7.27 14.58 8.50
C CYS A 92 -6.31 15.05 9.59
N ARG A 93 -6.87 15.56 10.69
CA ARG A 93 -6.08 16.14 11.81
C ARG A 93 -5.05 15.16 12.36
N ARG A 94 -5.43 13.88 12.49
CA ARG A 94 -4.56 12.83 13.05
C ARG A 94 -3.30 12.62 12.20
N CYS A 95 -3.46 12.38 10.89
CA CYS A 95 -2.33 12.23 9.97
C CYS A 95 -1.43 13.48 9.93
N ARG A 96 -2.01 14.69 9.85
CA ARG A 96 -1.22 15.93 9.84
C ARG A 96 -0.45 16.15 11.14
N GLN A 97 -1.08 15.85 12.28
CA GLN A 97 -0.43 15.99 13.59
C GLN A 97 0.71 14.99 13.76
N TYR A 98 0.53 13.74 13.33
CA TYR A 98 1.57 12.73 13.31
C TYR A 98 2.79 13.22 12.49
N LEU A 99 2.56 13.69 11.26
CA LEU A 99 3.64 14.21 10.40
C LEU A 99 4.38 15.38 11.06
N LYS A 100 3.64 16.33 11.66
CA LYS A 100 4.23 17.46 12.39
C LYS A 100 5.10 17.01 13.56
N ARG A 101 4.63 16.06 14.39
CA ARG A 101 5.39 15.54 15.54
C ARG A 101 6.70 14.86 15.12
N HIS A 102 6.72 14.23 13.96
CA HIS A 102 7.89 13.54 13.43
C HIS A 102 8.75 14.41 12.50
N GLY A 103 8.48 15.72 12.39
CA GLY A 103 9.26 16.62 11.54
C GLY A 103 9.11 16.37 10.04
N ILE A 104 8.06 15.65 9.61
CA ILE A 104 7.83 15.28 8.21
C ILE A 104 6.96 16.34 7.54
N ARG A 105 7.44 16.92 6.44
CA ARG A 105 6.65 17.91 5.68
C ARG A 105 5.49 17.23 4.96
N ALA A 106 4.26 17.58 5.33
CA ALA A 106 3.06 17.05 4.69
C ALA A 106 2.86 17.62 3.28
N ARG A 107 2.86 16.75 2.26
CA ARG A 107 2.44 17.05 0.88
C ARG A 107 1.12 16.34 0.59
N ILE A 108 0.09 16.74 1.33
CA ILE A 108 -1.27 16.21 1.26
C ILE A 108 -2.22 17.34 0.89
N ALA A 109 -2.96 17.18 -0.21
CA ALA A 109 -3.93 18.17 -0.66
C ALA A 109 -5.09 18.32 0.34
N ARG A 110 -5.53 19.54 0.62
CA ARG A 110 -6.64 19.82 1.54
C ARG A 110 -7.99 19.40 0.96
N LYS A 111 -8.76 18.62 1.72
CA LYS A 111 -10.16 18.25 1.42
C LYS A 111 -11.01 19.50 1.23
N GLY A 112 -11.87 19.48 0.21
CA GLY A 112 -12.74 20.61 -0.14
C GLY A 112 -12.07 21.85 -0.74
N ILE A 113 -10.74 21.98 -0.69
CA ILE A 113 -10.04 23.21 -1.09
C ILE A 113 -9.18 23.01 -2.34
N GLU A 114 -8.26 22.05 -2.32
CA GLU A 114 -7.23 21.93 -3.36
C GLU A 114 -7.60 20.88 -4.41
N SER A 115 -7.28 21.13 -5.68
CA SER A 115 -7.51 20.15 -6.74
C SER A 115 -6.64 18.88 -6.58
N ARG A 116 -7.14 17.76 -7.09
CA ARG A 116 -6.45 16.46 -7.11
C ARG A 116 -5.39 16.37 -8.21
N GLU A 117 -5.40 17.23 -9.24
CA GLU A 117 -4.51 17.07 -10.42
C GLU A 117 -3.02 17.07 -10.06
N ARG A 118 -2.60 17.93 -9.12
CA ARG A 118 -1.19 18.06 -8.71
C ARG A 118 -0.64 16.80 -8.04
N LEU A 119 -1.51 15.94 -7.49
CA LEU A 119 -1.10 14.68 -6.86
C LEU A 119 -0.67 13.64 -7.91
N GLY A 120 -1.21 13.69 -9.14
CA GLY A 120 -0.99 12.68 -10.18
C GLY A 120 0.49 12.45 -10.50
N ARG A 121 1.30 13.52 -10.50
CA ARG A 121 2.76 13.45 -10.77
C ARG A 121 3.51 12.53 -9.82
N TYR A 122 3.10 12.48 -8.55
CA TYR A 122 3.74 11.65 -7.52
C TYR A 122 2.97 10.35 -7.28
N ARG A 123 1.65 10.35 -7.51
CA ARG A 123 0.78 9.19 -7.31
C ARG A 123 1.14 8.03 -8.25
N TRP A 124 1.54 8.33 -9.49
CA TRP A 124 1.91 7.29 -10.45
C TRP A 124 3.05 6.38 -9.97
N VAL A 125 4.00 6.89 -9.17
CA VAL A 125 5.08 6.08 -8.59
C VAL A 125 4.50 4.99 -7.67
N VAL A 126 3.57 5.36 -6.79
CA VAL A 126 2.91 4.43 -5.87
C VAL A 126 2.02 3.45 -6.62
N GLU A 127 1.26 3.92 -7.61
CA GLU A 127 0.38 3.08 -8.44
C GLU A 127 1.16 2.04 -9.24
N ARG A 128 2.30 2.43 -9.83
CA ARG A 128 3.21 1.53 -10.54
C ARG A 128 3.77 0.46 -9.61
N THR A 129 4.21 0.82 -8.41
CA THR A 129 4.71 -0.18 -7.45
C THR A 129 3.60 -1.14 -7.02
N HIS A 130 2.37 -0.65 -6.80
CA HIS A 130 1.21 -1.54 -6.61
C HIS A 130 0.98 -2.49 -7.79
N ALA A 131 1.14 -2.01 -9.03
CA ALA A 131 1.03 -2.85 -10.22
C ALA A 131 2.11 -3.95 -10.26
N TRP A 132 3.34 -3.66 -9.85
CA TRP A 132 4.39 -4.69 -9.70
C TRP A 132 4.01 -5.76 -8.68
N PHE A 133 3.48 -5.38 -7.51
CA PHE A 133 2.96 -6.35 -6.54
C PHE A 133 1.83 -7.20 -7.12
N ALA A 134 0.92 -6.59 -7.89
CA ALA A 134 -0.16 -7.32 -8.55
C ALA A 134 0.34 -8.26 -9.66
N GLY A 135 1.48 -7.95 -10.29
CA GLY A 135 2.11 -8.74 -11.34
C GLY A 135 2.55 -10.13 -10.89
N PHE A 136 2.83 -10.34 -9.61
CA PHE A 136 3.18 -11.66 -9.06
C PHE A 136 2.03 -12.67 -9.05
N GLY A 137 0.80 -12.28 -9.43
CA GLY A 137 -0.35 -13.17 -9.58
C GLY A 137 -0.90 -13.71 -8.27
N LYS A 138 -0.12 -14.54 -7.57
CA LYS A 138 -0.40 -15.11 -6.24
C LYS A 138 -0.76 -14.06 -5.21
N ILE A 139 -0.10 -12.90 -5.28
CA ILE A 139 -0.32 -11.78 -4.37
C ILE A 139 -1.50 -10.92 -4.85
N ARG A 140 -1.96 -11.01 -6.09
CA ARG A 140 -3.08 -10.18 -6.57
C ARG A 140 -4.39 -10.47 -5.84
N VAL A 141 -4.65 -11.76 -5.56
CA VAL A 141 -5.80 -12.22 -4.79
C VAL A 141 -5.27 -12.96 -3.58
N ARG A 142 -5.58 -12.49 -2.37
CA ARG A 142 -5.18 -13.16 -1.13
C ARG A 142 -6.00 -14.43 -0.96
N PHE A 143 -5.33 -15.58 -0.95
CA PHE A 143 -5.95 -16.87 -0.59
C PHE A 143 -5.46 -17.38 0.77
N GLU A 144 -4.46 -16.72 1.36
CA GLU A 144 -3.85 -17.11 2.63
C GLU A 144 -4.72 -16.66 3.80
N ARG A 145 -5.22 -17.61 4.61
CA ARG A 145 -6.00 -17.31 5.82
C ARG A 145 -5.16 -16.66 6.90
N ARG A 146 -3.92 -17.12 7.07
CA ARG A 146 -2.99 -16.57 8.07
C ARG A 146 -2.33 -15.29 7.54
N LEU A 147 -2.23 -14.28 8.39
CA LEU A 147 -1.66 -12.99 8.02
C LEU A 147 -0.15 -13.05 7.86
N ASP A 148 0.54 -13.80 8.71
CA ASP A 148 2.00 -13.97 8.69
C ASP A 148 2.50 -14.53 7.35
N ILE A 149 1.85 -15.56 6.81
CA ILE A 149 2.15 -16.11 5.48
C ILE A 149 1.93 -15.05 4.40
N HIS A 150 0.84 -14.29 4.50
CA HIS A 150 0.56 -13.23 3.52
C HIS A 150 1.62 -12.13 3.56
N CYS A 151 2.01 -11.70 4.76
CA CYS A 151 3.07 -10.71 4.96
C CYS A 151 4.43 -11.24 4.47
N ALA A 152 4.75 -12.52 4.70
CA ALA A 152 5.98 -13.14 4.18
C ALA A 152 6.04 -13.12 2.64
N LEU A 153 4.93 -13.47 1.96
CA LEU A 153 4.84 -13.37 0.50
C LEU A 153 5.01 -11.93 0.01
N LEU A 154 4.46 -10.95 0.73
CA LEU A 154 4.64 -9.54 0.41
C LEU A 154 6.09 -9.09 0.58
N SER A 155 6.75 -9.50 1.66
CA SER A 155 8.16 -9.21 1.88
C SER A 155 9.05 -9.85 0.81
N LEU A 156 8.74 -11.07 0.37
CA LEU A 156 9.44 -11.72 -0.73
C LEU A 156 9.28 -10.94 -2.04
N ALA A 157 8.04 -10.57 -2.39
CA ALA A 157 7.79 -9.75 -3.58
C ALA A 157 8.47 -8.37 -3.50
N ALA A 158 8.47 -7.75 -2.32
CA ALA A 158 9.18 -6.49 -2.09
C ALA A 158 10.69 -6.66 -2.33
N SER A 159 11.27 -7.76 -1.84
CA SER A 159 12.70 -8.07 -2.02
C SER A 159 13.06 -8.24 -3.50
N ILE A 160 12.23 -8.94 -4.27
CA ILE A 160 12.41 -9.09 -5.73
C ILE A 160 12.28 -7.74 -6.44
N ILE A 161 11.33 -6.89 -6.04
CA ILE A 161 11.20 -5.53 -6.59
C ILE A 161 12.45 -4.71 -6.27
N CYS A 162 12.95 -4.75 -5.02
CA CYS A 162 14.15 -4.03 -4.61
C CYS A 162 15.39 -4.51 -5.38
N ALA A 163 15.54 -5.81 -5.63
CA ALA A 163 16.68 -6.36 -6.38
C ALA A 163 16.81 -5.75 -7.79
N ARG A 164 15.69 -5.48 -8.47
CA ARG A 164 15.69 -4.82 -9.79
C ARG A 164 16.35 -3.45 -9.78
N PHE A 165 16.24 -2.72 -8.66
CA PHE A 165 16.89 -1.40 -8.51
C PHE A 165 18.38 -1.50 -8.17
N VAL A 166 18.85 -2.67 -7.73
CA VAL A 166 20.28 -2.93 -7.49
C VAL A 166 20.95 -3.30 -8.80
N ASP A 167 20.29 -4.12 -9.62
CA ASP A 167 20.80 -4.47 -10.96
C ASP A 167 20.94 -3.22 -11.85
N ASP A 168 20.07 -2.23 -11.69
CA ASP A 168 20.18 -0.92 -12.38
C ASP A 168 21.32 -0.02 -11.84
N LEU A 169 21.94 -0.37 -10.71
CA LEU A 169 23.05 0.37 -10.09
C LEU A 169 24.43 -0.27 -10.35
N CYS A 170 24.45 -1.48 -10.90
CA CYS A 170 25.67 -2.21 -11.28
C CYS A 170 25.91 -2.14 -12.78
#